data_AF-R7LSH1-F1
#
_entry.id   AF-R7LSH1-F1
#
_cell.length_a   1.000
_cell.length_b   1.000
_cell.length_c   1.000
_cell.angle_alpha   90.00
_cell.angle_beta   90.00
_cell.angle_gamma   90.00
#
_symmetry.space_group_name_H-M   'P 1'
#
loop_
_entity.id
_entity.type
_entity.pdbx_description
1 polymer ?
#
loop_
_entity_poly.entity_id
_entity_poly.type
_entity_poly.pdbx_seq_one_letter_code
_entity_poly.pdbx_strand_id
1 'polypeptide(L)'
;METEFFMRWKENGQSYYKVLKRKDMQEKFASTLSRFPLLKDTDVEEMENIIQCAKSIFFDFDSIDSDKNITKKIEINYWLYDGNTGICLIEKNDMNIMFLVETLFDNCTYEGILNKIPQEFEIKWTIKGKNNVKKVTREQIIKTFEKYAYEDAMNNGISKRILEITPYATEFYISWDNTSEVNSFYYKDIWHKEEQSGIPIPSIHRLIWKELKLLCDIKTE
;
A
#
# COMPACT_ATOMS: atom_id res chain seq x y z
N MET A 1 3.57 -20.86 -1.42
CA MET A 1 2.45 -19.90 -1.56
C MET A 1 2.55 -18.97 -0.38
N GLU A 2 2.61 -17.66 -0.62
CA GLU A 2 2.74 -16.71 0.48
C GLU A 2 1.54 -16.77 1.42
N THR A 3 1.84 -16.85 2.71
CA THR A 3 0.86 -17.27 3.72
C THR A 3 0.09 -16.12 4.33
N GLU A 4 0.52 -14.89 4.06
CA GLU A 4 0.05 -13.68 4.71
C GLU A 4 -0.49 -12.67 3.68
N PHE A 5 -1.35 -11.79 4.17
CA PHE A 5 -2.14 -10.85 3.40
C PHE A 5 -2.24 -9.54 4.17
N PHE A 6 -1.87 -8.44 3.52
CA PHE A 6 -1.85 -7.13 4.16
C PHE A 6 -3.13 -6.36 3.87
N MET A 7 -3.90 -6.04 4.91
CA MET A 7 -5.11 -5.25 4.79
C MET A 7 -4.90 -3.85 5.34
N ARG A 8 -5.31 -2.85 4.56
CA ARG A 8 -5.29 -1.44 4.95
C ARG A 8 -6.67 -0.83 4.79
N TRP A 9 -7.03 0.08 5.68
CA TRP A 9 -8.20 0.90 5.48
C TRP A 9 -8.00 2.32 6.02
N LYS A 10 -8.86 3.24 5.60
CA LYS A 10 -8.91 4.60 6.09
C LYS A 10 -10.31 4.88 6.63
N GLU A 11 -10.36 5.48 7.81
CA GLU A 11 -11.58 5.85 8.50
C GLU A 11 -11.30 7.08 9.37
N ASN A 12 -12.18 8.07 9.32
CA ASN A 12 -12.07 9.37 9.99
C ASN A 12 -10.73 10.06 9.72
N GLY A 13 -10.22 9.97 8.49
CA GLY A 13 -8.93 10.53 8.09
C GLY A 13 -7.70 9.76 8.59
N GLN A 14 -7.85 8.71 9.40
CA GLN A 14 -6.76 7.89 9.92
C GLN A 14 -6.65 6.58 9.13
N SER A 15 -5.44 6.22 8.73
CA SER A 15 -5.15 4.92 8.10
C SER A 15 -4.77 3.88 9.14
N TYR A 16 -5.24 2.65 8.95
CA TYR A 16 -4.99 1.51 9.82
C TYR A 16 -4.57 0.28 9.01
N TYR A 17 -3.98 -0.71 9.68
CA TYR A 17 -3.64 -1.98 9.05
C TYR A 17 -3.79 -3.20 9.95
N LYS A 18 -3.91 -4.35 9.29
CA LYS A 18 -3.79 -5.69 9.89
C LYS A 18 -3.05 -6.61 8.92
N VAL A 19 -2.20 -7.46 9.47
CA VAL A 19 -1.60 -8.59 8.74
C VAL A 19 -2.41 -9.82 9.09
N LEU A 20 -2.92 -10.51 8.08
CA LEU A 20 -3.78 -11.68 8.22
C LEU A 20 -3.12 -12.88 7.56
N LYS A 21 -3.33 -14.07 8.10
CA LYS A 21 -3.03 -15.30 7.36
C LYS A 21 -4.07 -15.48 6.27
N ARG A 22 -3.61 -15.78 5.06
CA ARG A 22 -4.47 -15.96 3.88
C ARG A 22 -5.47 -17.09 4.06
N LYS A 23 -5.04 -18.21 4.66
CA LYS A 23 -5.90 -19.35 4.97
C LYS A 23 -7.06 -18.97 5.89
N ASP A 24 -6.77 -18.24 6.97
CA ASP A 24 -7.77 -17.77 7.92
C ASP A 24 -8.75 -16.80 7.24
N MET A 25 -8.25 -15.93 6.36
CA MET A 25 -9.07 -15.02 5.57
C MET A 25 -9.99 -15.74 4.58
N GLN A 26 -9.51 -16.79 3.91
CA GLN A 26 -10.31 -17.63 3.01
C GLN A 26 -11.43 -18.37 3.76
N GLU A 27 -11.12 -18.96 4.91
CA GLU A 27 -12.10 -19.63 5.78
C GLU A 27 -13.15 -18.64 6.28
N LYS A 28 -12.72 -17.42 6.64
CA LYS A 28 -13.61 -16.35 7.07
C LYS A 28 -14.50 -15.83 5.93
N PHE A 29 -13.96 -15.70 4.73
CA PHE A 29 -14.71 -15.34 3.53
C PHE A 29 -15.80 -16.37 3.23
N ALA A 30 -15.44 -17.65 3.17
CA ALA A 30 -16.38 -18.74 2.88
C ALA A 30 -17.48 -18.85 3.95
N SER A 31 -17.12 -18.77 5.23
CA SER A 31 -18.10 -18.79 6.33
C SER A 31 -19.02 -17.56 6.32
N THR A 32 -18.51 -16.38 5.93
CA THR A 32 -19.34 -15.19 5.80
C THR A 32 -20.27 -15.30 4.60
N LEU A 33 -19.78 -15.72 3.44
CA LEU A 33 -20.59 -15.90 2.23
C LEU A 33 -21.78 -16.83 2.46
N SER A 34 -21.59 -17.91 3.23
CA SER A 34 -22.69 -18.82 3.60
C SER A 34 -23.86 -18.16 4.34
N ARG A 35 -23.62 -17.01 4.99
CA ARG A 35 -24.62 -16.21 5.72
C ARG A 35 -25.28 -15.14 4.84
N PHE A 36 -24.75 -14.90 3.63
CA PHE A 36 -25.24 -13.91 2.67
C PHE A 36 -25.55 -14.56 1.29
N PRO A 37 -26.53 -15.48 1.19
CA PRO A 37 -26.78 -16.27 -0.02
C PRO A 37 -27.36 -15.47 -1.21
N LEU A 38 -27.68 -14.19 -1.02
CA LEU A 38 -28.28 -13.31 -2.04
C LEU A 38 -27.27 -12.36 -2.69
N LEU A 39 -25.98 -12.46 -2.33
CA LEU A 39 -24.93 -11.67 -2.97
C LEU A 39 -24.77 -12.08 -4.44
N LYS A 40 -24.48 -11.11 -5.31
CA LYS A 40 -24.23 -11.36 -6.72
C LYS A 40 -22.94 -12.16 -6.89
N ASP A 41 -23.01 -13.26 -7.62
CA ASP A 41 -21.88 -14.18 -7.83
C ASP A 41 -20.63 -13.46 -8.36
N THR A 42 -20.78 -12.49 -9.28
CA THR A 42 -19.64 -11.81 -9.91
C THR A 42 -18.80 -10.96 -8.94
N ASP A 43 -19.43 -10.21 -8.04
CA ASP A 43 -18.72 -9.35 -7.07
C ASP A 43 -18.02 -10.22 -6.00
N VAL A 44 -18.64 -11.34 -5.65
CA VAL A 44 -18.11 -12.32 -4.70
C VAL A 44 -16.91 -13.06 -5.30
N GLU A 45 -17.01 -13.54 -6.54
CA GLU A 45 -15.92 -14.20 -7.25
C GLU A 45 -14.69 -13.29 -7.39
N GLU A 46 -14.88 -12.00 -7.73
CA GLU A 46 -13.78 -11.05 -7.84
C GLU A 46 -13.08 -10.84 -6.49
N MET A 47 -13.85 -10.72 -5.40
CA MET A 47 -13.31 -10.59 -4.05
C MET A 47 -12.56 -11.85 -3.59
N GLU A 48 -13.09 -13.03 -3.91
CA GLU A 48 -12.40 -14.28 -3.63
C GLU A 48 -11.04 -14.34 -4.34
N ASN A 49 -11.01 -13.98 -5.64
CA ASN A 49 -9.78 -13.92 -6.42
C ASN A 49 -8.76 -12.93 -5.83
N ILE A 50 -9.21 -11.76 -5.37
CA ILE A 50 -8.37 -10.77 -4.70
C ILE A 50 -7.79 -11.36 -3.41
N ILE A 51 -8.62 -12.00 -2.56
CA ILE A 51 -8.15 -12.64 -1.32
C ILE A 51 -7.17 -13.77 -1.60
N GLN A 52 -7.29 -14.46 -2.75
CA GLN A 52 -6.37 -15.52 -3.14
C GLN A 52 -5.03 -14.98 -3.67
N CYS A 53 -5.04 -13.89 -4.45
CA CYS A 53 -3.89 -13.49 -5.26
C CYS A 53 -3.22 -12.17 -4.82
N ALA A 54 -3.96 -11.26 -4.17
CA ALA A 54 -3.42 -9.96 -3.79
C ALA A 54 -2.43 -10.08 -2.64
N LYS A 55 -1.33 -9.32 -2.75
CA LYS A 55 -0.38 -9.07 -1.66
C LYS A 55 -1.00 -8.16 -0.61
N SER A 56 -1.71 -7.13 -1.07
CA SER A 56 -2.38 -6.18 -0.18
C SER A 56 -3.67 -5.61 -0.76
N ILE A 57 -4.54 -5.15 0.13
CA ILE A 57 -5.79 -4.47 -0.19
C ILE A 57 -5.92 -3.13 0.56
N PHE A 58 -6.65 -2.19 -0.02
CA PHE A 58 -6.97 -0.90 0.57
C PHE A 58 -8.43 -0.50 0.37
N PHE A 59 -9.05 -0.03 1.47
CA PHE A 59 -10.43 0.44 1.55
C PHE A 59 -10.46 1.85 2.12
N ASP A 60 -11.21 2.78 1.51
CA ASP A 60 -11.43 4.11 2.07
C ASP A 60 -12.88 4.24 2.55
N PHE A 61 -13.13 4.03 3.84
CA PHE A 61 -14.48 4.18 4.43
C PHE A 61 -14.95 5.63 4.40
N ASP A 62 -14.04 6.60 4.46
CA ASP A 62 -14.41 8.02 4.36
C ASP A 62 -15.06 8.33 3.01
N SER A 63 -14.63 7.62 1.96
CA SER A 63 -15.24 7.73 0.64
C SER A 63 -16.67 7.19 0.65
N ILE A 64 -16.91 6.06 1.34
CA ILE A 64 -18.21 5.39 1.41
C ILE A 64 -19.24 6.26 2.12
N ASP A 65 -18.88 6.90 3.24
CA ASP A 65 -19.82 7.67 4.07
C ASP A 65 -20.09 9.09 3.53
N SER A 66 -19.35 9.54 2.52
CA SER A 66 -19.60 10.85 1.94
C SER A 66 -20.91 10.86 1.12
N ASP A 67 -21.86 11.72 1.50
CA ASP A 67 -23.09 12.04 0.72
C ASP A 67 -22.80 12.51 -0.72
N LYS A 68 -21.53 12.79 -1.02
CA LYS A 68 -21.01 13.22 -2.33
C LYS A 68 -20.52 12.06 -3.20
N ASN A 69 -20.61 10.81 -2.74
CA ASN A 69 -20.13 9.68 -3.52
C ASN A 69 -21.10 9.41 -4.69
N ILE A 70 -20.79 10.00 -5.84
CA ILE A 70 -21.59 9.92 -7.08
C ILE A 70 -21.65 8.48 -7.58
N THR A 71 -20.59 7.70 -7.33
CA THR A 71 -20.53 6.28 -7.63
C THR A 71 -21.22 5.51 -6.53
N LYS A 72 -22.34 4.85 -6.83
CA LYS A 72 -23.00 3.85 -5.96
C LYS A 72 -22.15 2.57 -5.82
N LYS A 73 -20.83 2.69 -5.72
CA LYS A 73 -19.84 1.62 -5.71
C LYS A 73 -18.81 1.86 -4.60
N ILE A 74 -18.41 0.77 -3.96
CA ILE A 74 -17.31 0.70 -3.01
C ILE A 74 -16.07 0.32 -3.80
N GLU A 75 -15.00 1.10 -3.65
CA GLU A 75 -13.74 0.89 -4.34
C GLU A 75 -12.76 0.12 -3.48
N ILE A 76 -12.25 -0.99 -4.02
CA ILE A 76 -11.27 -1.85 -3.37
C ILE A 76 -10.01 -1.84 -4.23
N ASN A 77 -9.00 -1.14 -3.74
CA ASN A 77 -7.70 -1.09 -4.39
C ASN A 77 -6.87 -2.28 -3.93
N TYR A 78 -6.22 -2.98 -4.85
CA TYR A 78 -5.37 -4.11 -4.50
C TYR A 78 -4.06 -4.11 -5.27
N TRP A 79 -3.02 -4.68 -4.65
CA TRP A 79 -1.69 -4.84 -5.23
C TRP A 79 -1.34 -6.32 -5.29
N LEU A 80 -0.78 -6.73 -6.42
CA LEU A 80 -0.22 -8.06 -6.64
C LEU A 80 1.27 -8.09 -6.26
N TYR A 81 1.83 -9.29 -6.15
CA TYR A 81 3.23 -9.49 -5.79
C TYR A 81 4.25 -8.95 -6.81
N ASP A 82 3.83 -8.75 -8.04
CA ASP A 82 4.62 -8.15 -9.12
C ASP A 82 4.55 -6.61 -9.14
N GLY A 83 3.81 -6.01 -8.20
CA GLY A 83 3.59 -4.56 -8.11
C GLY A 83 2.47 -4.03 -9.01
N ASN A 84 1.79 -4.88 -9.78
CA ASN A 84 0.60 -4.48 -10.52
C ASN A 84 -0.56 -4.19 -9.57
N THR A 85 -1.39 -3.22 -9.96
CA THR A 85 -2.54 -2.76 -9.18
C THR A 85 -3.83 -3.02 -9.93
N GLY A 86 -4.90 -3.27 -9.19
CA GLY A 86 -6.25 -3.30 -9.73
C GLY A 86 -7.26 -2.66 -8.78
N ILE A 87 -8.47 -2.49 -9.31
CA ILE A 87 -9.60 -1.88 -8.62
C ILE A 87 -10.79 -2.81 -8.80
N CYS A 88 -11.35 -3.30 -7.69
CA CYS A 88 -12.65 -3.97 -7.67
C CYS A 88 -13.73 -2.97 -7.23
N LEU A 89 -14.88 -3.01 -7.90
CA LEU A 89 -15.97 -2.04 -7.72
C LEU A 89 -17.28 -2.73 -7.34
N ILE A 90 -17.50 -2.88 -6.05
CA ILE A 90 -18.68 -3.57 -5.50
C ILE A 90 -19.85 -2.59 -5.39
N GLU A 91 -21.08 -3.01 -5.65
CA GLU A 91 -22.24 -2.14 -5.45
C GLU A 91 -22.38 -1.69 -3.98
N LYS A 92 -22.62 -0.39 -3.76
CA LYS A 92 -22.88 0.17 -2.43
C LYS A 92 -24.33 -0.11 -2.04
N ASN A 93 -24.55 -1.17 -1.26
CA ASN A 93 -25.80 -1.48 -0.58
C ASN A 93 -25.51 -2.08 0.80
N ASP A 94 -26.50 -2.09 1.69
CA ASP A 94 -26.33 -2.53 3.08
C ASP A 94 -25.80 -3.97 3.17
N MET A 95 -26.23 -4.86 2.27
CA MET A 95 -25.80 -6.26 2.26
C MET A 95 -24.31 -6.40 1.93
N ASN A 96 -23.84 -5.71 0.88
CA ASN A 96 -22.44 -5.70 0.47
C ASN A 96 -21.55 -5.03 1.53
N ILE A 97 -22.01 -3.94 2.15
CA ILE A 97 -21.28 -3.29 3.24
C ILE A 97 -21.15 -4.24 4.43
N MET A 98 -22.25 -4.85 4.87
CA MET A 98 -22.24 -5.81 5.98
C MET A 98 -21.35 -7.02 5.68
N PHE A 99 -21.42 -7.56 4.46
CA PHE A 99 -20.56 -8.66 4.03
C PHE A 99 -19.09 -8.28 4.11
N LEU A 100 -18.70 -7.11 3.59
CA LEU A 100 -17.32 -6.63 3.64
C LEU A 100 -16.85 -6.40 5.07
N VAL A 101 -17.68 -5.74 5.89
CA VAL A 101 -17.37 -5.46 7.29
C VAL A 101 -17.15 -6.77 8.04
N GLU A 102 -18.06 -7.73 7.95
CA GLU A 102 -17.94 -9.00 8.66
C GLU A 102 -16.81 -9.89 8.15
N THR A 103 -16.55 -9.86 6.84
CA THR A 103 -15.48 -10.62 6.21
C THR A 103 -14.12 -10.05 6.64
N LEU A 104 -13.90 -8.76 6.45
CA LEU A 104 -12.60 -8.13 6.61
C LEU A 104 -12.31 -7.72 8.06
N PHE A 105 -13.34 -7.43 8.84
CA PHE A 105 -13.24 -6.97 10.23
C PHE A 105 -13.88 -8.01 11.15
N ASP A 106 -13.23 -8.34 12.27
CA ASP A 106 -13.84 -9.23 13.25
C ASP A 106 -14.90 -8.44 14.01
N ASN A 107 -16.11 -9.00 14.18
CA ASN A 107 -17.21 -8.41 14.99
C ASN A 107 -16.79 -8.08 16.44
N CYS A 108 -15.63 -8.55 16.86
CA CYS A 108 -15.02 -8.33 18.17
C CYS A 108 -13.62 -7.74 17.96
N THR A 109 -13.53 -6.48 17.57
CA THR A 109 -12.58 -5.49 18.14
C THR A 109 -12.61 -4.19 17.34
N TYR A 110 -13.56 -3.30 17.65
CA TYR A 110 -13.31 -1.85 17.54
C TYR A 110 -12.22 -1.42 18.56
N GLU A 111 -11.93 -2.26 19.57
CA GLU A 111 -11.03 -1.96 20.71
C GLU A 111 -9.70 -2.76 20.74
N GLY A 112 -9.42 -3.58 19.73
CA GLY A 112 -8.26 -4.47 19.68
C GLY A 112 -7.16 -3.88 18.82
N ILE A 113 -6.24 -3.12 19.43
CA ILE A 113 -4.98 -2.57 18.88
C ILE A 113 -5.06 -2.36 17.35
N LEU A 114 -5.86 -1.40 16.93
CA LEU A 114 -5.81 -0.94 15.54
C LEU A 114 -4.41 -0.37 15.30
N ASN A 115 -3.60 -1.08 14.52
CA ASN A 115 -2.28 -0.57 14.21
C ASN A 115 -2.43 0.64 13.29
N LYS A 116 -2.26 1.83 13.86
CA LYS A 116 -2.28 3.07 13.10
C LYS A 116 -1.09 3.09 12.15
N ILE A 117 -1.35 3.44 10.91
CA ILE A 117 -0.30 3.83 9.98
C ILE A 117 0.03 5.29 10.26
N PRO A 118 1.27 5.62 10.68
CA PRO A 118 1.67 7.00 10.87
C PRO A 118 1.57 7.79 9.57
N GLN A 119 1.27 9.08 9.62
CA GLN A 119 1.27 9.91 8.40
C GLN A 119 2.70 10.12 7.87
N GLU A 120 3.68 10.12 8.78
CA GLU A 120 5.09 10.36 8.50
C GLU A 120 5.94 9.11 8.74
N PHE A 121 7.08 9.04 8.08
CA PHE A 121 8.11 8.04 8.34
C PHE A 121 9.49 8.62 8.04
N GLU A 122 10.56 7.87 8.36
CA GLU A 122 11.93 8.38 8.23
C GLU A 122 12.50 8.14 6.83
N ILE A 123 13.15 9.15 6.26
CA ILE A 123 14.12 8.98 5.18
C ILE A 123 15.52 9.21 5.75
N LYS A 124 16.41 8.24 5.52
CA LYS A 124 17.80 8.24 5.95
C LYS A 124 18.71 8.26 4.73
N TRP A 125 19.80 8.98 4.81
CA TRP A 125 20.79 8.92 3.74
C TRP A 125 22.20 9.17 4.21
N THR A 126 23.15 8.51 3.55
CA THR A 126 24.58 8.70 3.77
C THR A 126 25.18 9.46 2.61
N ILE A 127 25.93 10.52 2.89
CA ILE A 127 26.68 11.28 1.88
C ILE A 127 28.00 11.77 2.49
N LYS A 128 29.11 11.52 1.80
CA LYS A 128 30.48 11.79 2.25
C LYS A 128 30.76 11.21 3.64
N GLY A 129 30.29 9.98 3.89
CA GLY A 129 30.41 9.26 5.16
C GLY A 129 29.55 9.81 6.29
N LYS A 130 28.70 10.83 6.04
CA LYS A 130 27.81 11.41 7.05
C LYS A 130 26.39 10.88 6.90
N ASN A 131 25.84 10.37 8.00
CA ASN A 131 24.45 9.92 8.08
C ASN A 131 23.53 11.09 8.39
N ASN A 132 22.41 11.14 7.69
CA ASN A 132 21.37 12.15 7.85
C ASN A 132 20.02 11.44 7.97
N VAL A 133 19.07 12.11 8.61
CA VAL A 133 17.70 11.62 8.79
C VAL A 133 16.73 12.79 8.72
N LYS A 134 15.57 12.54 8.11
CA LYS A 134 14.46 13.50 8.03
C LYS A 134 13.14 12.74 8.08
N LYS A 135 12.09 13.40 8.54
CA LYS A 135 10.72 12.90 8.41
C LYS A 135 10.08 13.42 7.13
N VAL A 136 9.38 12.54 6.44
CA VAL A 136 8.60 12.84 5.24
C VAL A 136 7.18 12.33 5.41
N THR A 137 6.21 13.01 4.82
CA THR A 137 4.84 12.52 4.80
C THR A 137 4.65 11.52 3.65
N ARG A 138 3.77 10.53 3.84
CA ARG A 138 3.39 9.60 2.76
C ARG A 138 2.83 10.35 1.54
N GLU A 139 2.05 11.40 1.77
CA GLU A 139 1.50 12.25 0.71
C GLU A 139 2.60 12.94 -0.12
N GLN A 140 3.68 13.40 0.51
CA GLN A 140 4.81 13.98 -0.20
C GLN A 140 5.43 12.97 -1.16
N ILE A 141 5.66 11.73 -0.70
CA ILE A 141 6.22 10.67 -1.54
C ILE A 141 5.28 10.33 -2.70
N ILE A 142 3.97 10.21 -2.43
CA ILE A 142 2.96 9.96 -3.47
C ILE A 142 3.03 11.05 -4.54
N LYS A 143 2.93 12.32 -4.15
CA LYS A 143 3.00 13.46 -5.10
C LYS A 143 4.30 13.50 -5.90
N THR A 144 5.42 13.10 -5.28
CA THR A 144 6.71 13.04 -5.97
C THR A 144 6.74 11.98 -7.07
N PHE A 145 6.17 10.79 -6.85
CA PHE A 145 6.34 9.66 -7.76
C PHE A 145 5.13 9.30 -8.62
N GLU A 146 3.92 9.79 -8.29
CA GLU A 146 2.67 9.48 -8.98
C GLU A 146 2.74 9.77 -10.49
N LYS A 147 3.21 10.96 -10.86
CA LYS A 147 3.35 11.33 -12.28
C LYS A 147 4.23 10.34 -13.03
N TYR A 148 5.37 9.96 -12.48
CA TYR A 148 6.31 9.04 -13.13
C TYR A 148 5.76 7.61 -13.23
N ALA A 149 4.92 7.19 -12.27
CA ALA A 149 4.29 5.87 -12.28
C ALA A 149 3.32 5.69 -13.45
N TYR A 150 2.66 6.76 -13.91
CA TYR A 150 1.60 6.68 -14.92
C TYR A 150 1.97 7.33 -16.27
N GLU A 151 2.86 8.32 -16.28
CA GLU A 151 3.16 9.11 -17.49
C GLU A 151 4.56 8.88 -18.06
N ASP A 152 5.48 8.25 -17.32
CA ASP A 152 6.88 8.06 -17.75
C ASP A 152 7.21 6.58 -17.95
N ALA A 153 7.22 6.12 -19.20
CA ALA A 153 7.49 4.73 -19.54
C ALA A 153 8.89 4.23 -19.10
N MET A 154 9.87 5.12 -18.95
CA MET A 154 11.22 4.76 -18.51
C MET A 154 11.28 4.58 -16.99
N ASN A 155 10.51 5.37 -16.24
CA ASN A 155 10.59 5.45 -14.78
C ASN A 155 9.40 4.80 -14.07
N ASN A 156 8.38 4.33 -14.82
CA ASN A 156 7.14 3.80 -14.26
C ASN A 156 7.35 2.62 -13.31
N GLY A 157 8.19 1.65 -13.67
CA GLY A 157 8.38 0.42 -12.87
C GLY A 157 8.98 0.74 -11.50
N ILE A 158 10.00 1.59 -11.46
CA ILE A 158 10.60 2.03 -10.19
C ILE A 158 9.61 2.87 -9.37
N SER A 159 8.90 3.79 -10.00
CA SER A 159 7.93 4.66 -9.33
C SER A 159 6.77 3.86 -8.73
N LYS A 160 6.21 2.92 -9.49
CA LYS A 160 5.15 2.02 -9.02
C LYS A 160 5.59 1.22 -7.79
N ARG A 161 6.82 0.70 -7.79
CA ARG A 161 7.36 -0.01 -6.62
C ARG A 161 7.52 0.91 -5.41
N ILE A 162 8.04 2.14 -5.58
CA ILE A 162 8.13 3.11 -4.48
C ILE A 162 6.73 3.42 -3.92
N LEU A 163 5.74 3.65 -4.79
CA LEU A 163 4.36 3.92 -4.40
C LEU A 163 3.68 2.71 -3.73
N GLU A 164 3.95 1.50 -4.20
CA GLU A 164 3.49 0.24 -3.57
C GLU A 164 3.98 0.16 -2.13
N ILE A 165 5.23 0.53 -1.86
CA ILE A 165 5.87 0.41 -0.54
C ILE A 165 5.48 1.52 0.43
N THR A 166 5.25 2.72 -0.10
CA THR A 166 5.00 3.94 0.70
C THR A 166 3.91 3.80 1.78
N PRO A 167 2.75 3.15 1.54
CA PRO A 167 1.73 2.97 2.56
C PRO A 167 2.24 2.31 3.85
N TYR A 168 3.16 1.35 3.72
CA TYR A 168 3.63 0.51 4.83
C TYR A 168 5.09 0.77 5.23
N ALA A 169 5.77 1.71 4.59
CA ALA A 169 7.14 2.08 4.92
C ALA A 169 7.26 2.67 6.35
N THR A 170 8.27 2.20 7.09
CA THR A 170 8.73 2.84 8.34
C THR A 170 10.01 3.64 8.14
N GLU A 171 10.81 3.24 7.15
CA GLU A 171 12.10 3.83 6.84
C GLU A 171 12.41 3.67 5.35
N PHE A 172 12.89 4.74 4.73
CA PHE A 172 13.62 4.70 3.47
C PHE A 172 15.08 5.02 3.69
N TYR A 173 15.98 4.37 2.96
CA TYR A 173 17.41 4.57 3.08
C TYR A 173 18.12 4.60 1.72
N ILE A 174 19.05 5.55 1.56
CA ILE A 174 19.88 5.70 0.37
C ILE A 174 21.32 5.98 0.76
N SER A 175 22.27 5.21 0.22
CA SER A 175 23.69 5.57 0.28
C SER A 175 24.09 6.31 -0.99
N TRP A 176 24.36 7.62 -0.89
CA TRP A 176 24.88 8.43 -1.99
C TRP A 176 26.39 8.28 -2.18
N ASP A 177 27.06 7.59 -1.26
CA ASP A 177 28.48 7.22 -1.39
C ASP A 177 28.70 6.02 -2.33
N ASN A 178 27.63 5.33 -2.71
CA ASN A 178 27.70 4.26 -3.70
C ASN A 178 27.81 4.83 -5.12
N THR A 179 28.96 4.62 -5.76
CA THR A 179 29.25 5.07 -7.12
C THR A 179 28.98 3.99 -8.19
N SER A 180 28.35 2.87 -7.81
CA SER A 180 28.03 1.78 -8.75
C SER A 180 26.99 2.21 -9.77
N GLU A 181 27.02 1.61 -10.97
CA GLU A 181 26.05 1.90 -12.04
C GLU A 181 24.60 1.57 -11.66
N VAL A 182 24.44 0.62 -10.74
CA VAL A 182 23.17 0.29 -10.08
C VAL A 182 23.36 0.52 -8.58
N ASN A 183 22.58 1.44 -8.03
CA ASN A 183 22.49 1.66 -6.60
C ASN A 183 21.09 1.22 -6.13
N SER A 184 20.90 1.02 -4.83
CA SER A 184 19.63 0.55 -4.29
C SER A 184 18.97 1.61 -3.42
N PHE A 185 17.66 1.72 -3.58
CA PHE A 185 16.76 2.40 -2.66
C PHE A 185 16.25 1.38 -1.65
N TYR A 186 16.74 1.48 -0.42
CA TYR A 186 16.41 0.53 0.63
C TYR A 186 15.19 0.98 1.42
N TYR A 187 14.48 0.02 1.98
CA TYR A 187 13.33 0.30 2.83
C TYR A 187 13.17 -0.75 3.93
N LYS A 188 12.47 -0.33 4.98
CA LYS A 188 11.85 -1.20 5.98
C LYS A 188 10.37 -0.91 6.02
N ASP A 189 9.59 -1.93 6.34
CA ASP A 189 8.16 -1.81 6.47
C ASP A 189 7.64 -2.30 7.82
N ILE A 190 6.38 -1.96 8.09
CA ILE A 190 5.65 -2.34 9.31
C ILE A 190 5.40 -3.85 9.44
N TRP A 191 5.58 -4.62 8.36
CA TRP A 191 5.31 -6.05 8.30
C TRP A 191 6.57 -6.85 8.66
N HIS A 192 7.69 -6.53 8.03
CA HIS A 192 9.00 -7.18 8.18
C HIS A 192 9.97 -6.24 8.91
N LYS A 193 9.61 -5.80 10.12
CA LYS A 193 10.31 -4.73 10.88
C LYS A 193 11.83 -4.90 10.99
N GLU A 194 12.33 -6.13 10.94
CA GLU A 194 13.77 -6.45 11.06
C GLU A 194 14.46 -6.65 9.70
N GLU A 195 13.72 -6.82 8.61
CA GLU A 195 14.27 -7.06 7.29
C GLU A 195 14.43 -5.75 6.51
N GLN A 196 15.61 -5.57 5.93
CA GLN A 196 15.86 -4.48 4.99
C GLN A 196 15.72 -5.02 3.57
N SER A 197 14.77 -4.46 2.83
CA SER A 197 14.57 -4.74 1.43
C SER A 197 15.15 -3.62 0.56
N GLY A 198 15.33 -3.87 -0.74
CA GLY A 198 15.91 -2.91 -1.66
C GLY A 198 15.28 -2.95 -3.05
N ILE A 199 15.08 -1.77 -3.64
CA ILE A 199 14.77 -1.59 -5.06
C ILE A 199 16.08 -1.24 -5.76
N PRO A 200 16.64 -2.11 -6.62
CA PRO A 200 17.78 -1.74 -7.44
C PRO A 200 17.33 -0.72 -8.50
N ILE A 201 18.01 0.41 -8.56
CA ILE A 201 17.73 1.50 -9.49
C ILE A 201 19.00 1.75 -10.32
N PRO A 202 18.98 1.42 -11.62
CA PRO A 202 20.06 1.80 -12.54
C PRO A 202 20.23 3.32 -12.66
N SER A 203 21.45 3.79 -12.90
CA SER A 203 21.79 5.22 -13.06
C SER A 203 21.04 5.92 -14.22
N ILE A 204 20.54 5.16 -15.19
CA ILE A 204 19.76 5.67 -16.32
C ILE A 204 18.41 6.28 -15.88
N HIS A 205 17.88 5.92 -14.71
CA HIS A 205 16.66 6.50 -14.13
C HIS A 205 16.93 7.87 -13.50
N ARG A 206 17.44 8.81 -14.31
CA ARG A 206 17.93 10.12 -13.86
C ARG A 206 16.88 10.96 -13.14
N LEU A 207 15.62 10.87 -13.57
CA LEU A 207 14.51 11.60 -12.94
C LEU A 207 14.20 11.06 -11.55
N ILE A 208 14.19 9.74 -11.37
CA ILE A 208 14.05 9.12 -10.04
C ILE A 208 15.18 9.55 -9.12
N TRP A 209 16.42 9.49 -9.60
CA TRP A 209 17.57 9.94 -8.80
C TRP A 209 17.51 11.41 -8.43
N LYS A 210 17.00 12.27 -9.33
CA LYS A 210 16.80 13.69 -9.05
C LYS A 210 15.79 13.88 -7.92
N GLU A 211 14.62 13.25 -8.01
CA GLU A 211 13.58 13.36 -6.98
C GLU A 211 14.05 12.82 -5.62
N LEU A 212 14.76 11.69 -5.62
CA LEU A 212 15.35 11.13 -4.39
C LEU A 212 16.39 12.07 -3.76
N LYS A 213 17.19 12.77 -4.56
CA LYS A 213 18.13 13.81 -4.06
C LYS A 213 17.37 14.97 -3.43
N LEU A 214 16.31 15.46 -4.08
CA LEU A 214 15.47 16.54 -3.56
C LEU A 214 14.80 16.16 -2.24
N LEU A 215 14.32 14.93 -2.11
CA LEU A 215 13.78 14.40 -0.85
C LEU A 215 14.83 14.36 0.28
N CYS A 216 16.09 14.13 -0.07
CA CYS A 216 17.25 14.15 0.84
C CYS A 216 17.86 15.56 1.04
N ASP A 217 17.18 16.62 0.59
CA ASP A 217 17.68 18.01 0.64
C ASP A 217 19.08 18.21 0.00
N ILE A 218 19.44 17.34 -0.96
CA ILE A 218 20.69 17.43 -1.71
C ILE A 218 20.44 18.34 -2.92
N LYS A 219 21.25 19.39 -3.05
CA LYS A 219 21.18 20.30 -4.19
C LYS A 219 21.36 19.52 -5.50
N THR A 220 20.42 19.71 -6.41
CA THR A 220 20.51 19.21 -7.79
C THR A 220 21.04 20.34 -8.67
N GLU A 221 22.18 20.13 -9.32
CA GLU A 221 22.72 21.00 -10.37
C GLU A 221 21.91 20.89 -11.66
#